data_AF-A0A327LX28-F1
#
_entry.id   AF-A0A327LX28-F1
#
_cell.length_a   1.000
_cell.length_b   1.000
_cell.length_c   1.000
_cell.angle_alpha   90.00
_cell.angle_beta   90.00
_cell.angle_gamma   90.00
#
_symmetry.space_group_name_H-M   'P 1'
#
loop_
_entity.id
_entity.type
_entity.pdbx_description
1 polymer ?
#
loop_
_entity_poly.entity_id
_entity_poly.type
_entity_poly.pdbx_seq_one_letter_code
_entity_poly.pdbx_strand_id
1 'polypeptide(L)'
;MASPCIDVCRYDEATGWCLGCGMTRKDKKHWKKEKERRPEIRAVLPGRLAELAAAGAATGKAAGKKKKKRQPDGPPAPDAAP
;
A
#
# COMPACT_ATOMS: atom_id res chain seq x y z
N MET A 1 -12.84 -4.32 15.85
CA MET A 1 -12.53 -3.52 14.64
C MET A 1 -11.21 -4.05 14.07
N ALA A 2 -11.28 -4.84 12.99
CA ALA A 2 -10.12 -5.54 12.46
C ALA A 2 -9.20 -4.58 11.69
N SER A 3 -7.89 -4.65 11.94
CA SER A 3 -6.90 -3.98 11.10
C SER A 3 -6.98 -4.56 9.68
N PRO A 4 -6.95 -3.75 8.62
CA PRO A 4 -6.87 -4.23 7.22
C PRO A 4 -5.49 -4.85 6.89
N CYS A 5 -4.73 -5.24 7.91
CA CYS A 5 -3.41 -5.83 7.78
C CYS A 5 -3.57 -7.35 7.63
N ILE A 6 -3.15 -7.86 6.49
CA ILE A 6 -3.21 -9.28 6.13
C ILE A 6 -1.94 -10.04 6.55
N ASP A 7 -1.25 -9.57 7.59
CA ASP A 7 0.08 -10.01 8.03
C ASP A 7 1.23 -9.84 7.00
N VAL A 8 0.92 -9.31 5.81
CA VAL A 8 1.91 -8.98 4.78
C VAL A 8 2.29 -7.50 4.90
N CYS A 9 3.53 -7.24 5.31
CA CYS A 9 4.09 -5.89 5.39
C CYS A 9 5.23 -5.73 4.38
N ARG A 10 4.88 -5.34 3.15
CA ARG A 10 5.85 -5.18 2.07
C ARG A 10 5.66 -3.80 1.47
N TYR A 11 6.66 -2.94 1.57
CA TYR A 11 6.59 -1.60 1.00
C TYR A 11 7.21 -1.61 -0.39
N ASP A 12 6.57 -0.89 -1.28
CA ASP A 12 7.13 -0.55 -2.56
C ASP A 12 8.09 0.63 -2.37
N GLU A 13 9.32 0.51 -2.89
CA GLU A 13 10.35 1.57 -2.73
C GLU A 13 10.10 2.77 -3.65
N ALA A 14 9.30 2.61 -4.71
CA ALA A 14 8.95 3.70 -5.62
C ALA A 14 7.86 4.60 -5.02
N THR A 15 6.79 4.03 -4.45
CA THR A 15 5.64 4.77 -3.90
C THR A 15 5.68 4.94 -2.38
N GLY A 16 6.47 4.12 -1.67
CA GLY A 16 6.48 4.07 -0.21
C GLY A 16 5.21 3.48 0.40
N TRP A 17 4.35 2.84 -0.40
CA TRP A 17 3.08 2.23 0.04
C TRP A 17 3.24 0.75 0.33
N CYS A 18 2.47 0.26 1.31
CA CYS A 18 2.44 -1.17 1.60
C CYS A 18 1.65 -1.91 0.51
N LEU A 19 2.30 -2.77 -0.27
CA LEU A 19 1.65 -3.66 -1.24
C LEU A 19 0.60 -4.58 -0.59
N GLY A 20 0.75 -4.91 0.70
CA GLY A 20 -0.20 -5.77 1.41
C GLY A 20 -1.50 -5.06 1.82
N CYS A 21 -1.41 -3.85 2.38
CA CYS A 21 -2.56 -3.17 2.97
C CYS A 21 -2.78 -1.73 2.48
N GLY A 22 -1.93 -1.20 1.60
CA GLY A 22 -1.99 0.17 1.08
C GLY A 22 -1.56 1.25 2.07
N MET A 23 -1.23 0.89 3.32
CA MET A 23 -0.81 1.88 4.34
C MET A 23 0.63 2.32 4.13
N THR A 24 0.90 3.59 4.36
CA THR A 24 2.27 4.11 4.46
C THR A 24 2.83 3.90 5.86
N ARG A 25 4.13 4.16 6.05
CA ARG A 25 4.74 4.17 7.40
C ARG A 25 4.12 5.24 8.32
N LYS A 26 3.73 6.39 7.76
CA LYS A 26 3.04 7.45 8.51
C LYS A 26 1.67 6.95 8.98
N ASP A 27 0.89 6.36 8.09
CA ASP A 27 -0.43 5.78 8.44
C ASP A 27 -0.30 4.71 9.52
N LYS A 28 0.72 3.87 9.47
CA LYS A 28 0.94 2.84 10.51
C LYS A 28 1.22 3.46 11.88
N LYS A 29 1.94 4.59 11.92
CA LYS A 29 2.21 5.36 13.15
C LYS A 29 0.92 6.00 13.68
N HIS A 30 0.15 6.64 12.81
CA HIS A 30 -1.15 7.23 13.14
C HIS A 30 -2.15 6.16 13.57
N TRP A 31 -2.22 5.00 12.93
CA TRP A 31 -3.12 3.89 13.30
C TRP A 31 -2.91 3.40 14.75
N LYS A 32 -1.66 3.43 15.23
CA LYS A 32 -1.29 3.04 16.60
C LYS A 32 -1.53 4.16 17.60
N LYS A 33 -1.28 5.42 17.24
CA LYS A 33 -1.40 6.59 18.12
C LYS A 33 -2.82 7.19 18.16
N GLU A 34 -3.48 7.24 17.02
CA GLU A 34 -4.71 8.03 16.76
C GLU A 34 -5.79 7.12 16.16
N LYS A 35 -6.75 6.73 17.00
CA LYS A 35 -7.87 5.88 16.55
C LYS A 35 -8.83 6.63 15.62
N GLU A 36 -8.87 7.95 15.70
CA GLU A 36 -9.72 8.82 14.89
C GLU A 36 -9.32 8.84 13.42
N ARG A 37 -8.02 8.67 13.11
CA ARG A 37 -7.53 8.58 11.73
C ARG A 37 -7.77 7.22 11.08
N ARG A 38 -8.24 6.21 11.81
CA ARG A 38 -8.52 4.87 11.25
C ARG A 38 -9.49 4.88 10.06
N PRO A 39 -10.66 5.55 10.12
CA PRO A 39 -11.56 5.68 8.98
C PRO A 39 -10.91 6.42 7.79
N GLU A 40 -10.18 7.51 8.03
CA GLU A 40 -9.47 8.28 7.00
C GLU A 40 -8.42 7.41 6.28
N ILE A 41 -7.57 6.74 7.07
CA ILE A 41 -6.57 5.81 6.56
C ILE A 41 -7.25 4.73 5.71
N ARG A 42 -8.37 4.14 6.19
CA ARG A 42 -9.11 3.11 5.46
C ARG A 42 -9.74 3.62 4.16
N ALA A 43 -10.18 4.87 4.12
CA ALA A 43 -10.77 5.47 2.93
C ALA A 43 -9.73 5.64 1.81
N VAL A 44 -8.46 5.93 2.16
CA VAL A 44 -7.37 6.09 1.17
C VAL A 44 -6.72 4.78 0.73
N LEU A 45 -6.81 3.68 1.50
CA LEU A 45 -6.24 2.37 1.13
C LEU A 45 -6.73 1.84 -0.24
N PRO A 46 -8.04 1.79 -0.55
CA PRO A 46 -8.51 1.25 -1.82
C PRO A 46 -7.98 2.07 -3.01
N GLY A 47 -7.86 3.40 -2.88
CA GLY A 47 -7.27 4.25 -3.92
C GLY A 47 -5.81 3.88 -4.20
N ARG A 48 -4.98 3.82 -3.14
CA ARG A 48 -3.57 3.42 -3.27
C ARG A 48 -3.39 2.01 -3.80
N LEU A 49 -4.25 1.07 -3.39
CA LEU A 49 -4.22 -0.31 -3.91
C LEU A 49 -4.63 -0.36 -5.38
N ALA A 50 -5.57 0.47 -5.82
CA ALA A 50 -5.95 0.60 -7.23
C ALA A 50 -4.79 1.18 -8.05
N GLU A 51 -4.10 2.19 -7.56
CA GLU A 51 -2.90 2.75 -8.21
C GLU A 51 -1.77 1.73 -8.33
N LEU A 52 -1.47 1.02 -7.25
CA LEU A 52 -0.47 -0.06 -7.28
C LEU A 52 -0.88 -1.18 -8.26
N ALA A 53 -2.16 -1.55 -8.29
CA ALA A 53 -2.65 -2.55 -9.24
C ALA A 53 -2.56 -2.04 -10.69
N ALA A 54 -2.88 -0.77 -10.94
CA ALA A 54 -2.74 -0.12 -12.23
C ALA A 54 -1.27 -0.02 -12.68
N ALA A 55 -0.34 0.19 -11.74
CA ALA A 55 1.09 0.13 -11.95
C ALA A 55 1.63 -1.31 -12.17
N GLY A 56 0.76 -2.33 -12.13
CA GLY A 56 1.15 -3.73 -12.28
C GLY A 56 1.79 -4.36 -11.03
N ALA A 57 1.76 -3.66 -9.90
CA ALA A 57 2.21 -4.20 -8.63
C ALA A 57 1.18 -5.17 -8.05
N ALA A 58 1.67 -6.28 -7.48
CA ALA A 58 0.81 -7.24 -6.82
C ALA A 58 0.35 -6.68 -5.47
N THR A 59 -0.94 -6.37 -5.32
CA THR A 59 -1.53 -5.83 -4.10
C THR A 59 -2.27 -6.89 -3.27
N GLY A 60 -2.48 -6.63 -1.99
CA GLY A 60 -3.23 -7.52 -1.09
C GLY A 60 -2.53 -8.86 -0.84
N LYS A 61 -3.31 -9.95 -0.76
CA LYS A 61 -2.77 -11.32 -0.55
C LYS A 61 -1.80 -11.74 -1.66
N ALA A 62 -1.90 -11.15 -2.86
CA ALA A 62 -1.00 -11.43 -3.97
C ALA A 62 0.41 -10.86 -3.75
N ALA A 63 0.57 -9.79 -2.95
CA ALA A 63 1.87 -9.20 -2.63
C ALA A 63 2.85 -10.16 -1.94
N GLY A 64 2.31 -11.14 -1.20
CA GLY A 64 3.10 -12.18 -0.51
C GLY A 64 3.65 -13.25 -1.45
N LYS A 65 3.07 -13.42 -2.66
CA LYS A 65 3.49 -14.44 -3.64
C LYS A 65 4.16 -13.79 -4.84
N LYS A 66 5.45 -13.42 -4.73
CA LYS A 66 6.36 -13.48 -5.89
C LYS A 66 7.74 -13.97 -5.45
N LYS A 67 7.96 -15.27 -5.61
CA LYS A 67 9.27 -15.85 -5.92
C LYS A 67 9.49 -15.70 -7.43
N LYS A 68 10.65 -15.16 -7.81
CA LYS A 68 11.38 -15.44 -9.05
C LYS A 68 10.64 -15.07 -10.36
N LYS A 69 10.79 -13.81 -10.79
CA LYS A 69 11.34 -13.45 -12.11
C LYS A 69 11.52 -11.93 -12.15
N ARG A 70 12.79 -11.56 -12.33
CA ARG A 70 13.35 -10.23 -12.59
C ARG A 70 12.53 -9.45 -13.62
N GLN A 71 12.40 -8.14 -13.42
CA GLN A 71 12.37 -7.02 -14.39
C GLN A 71 11.64 -5.81 -13.76
N PRO A 72 11.91 -4.59 -14.25
CA PRO A 72 12.95 -3.71 -13.75
C PRO A 72 12.29 -2.54 -13.00
N ASP A 73 13.15 -1.74 -12.40
CA ASP A 73 12.90 -0.33 -12.13
C ASP A 73 11.93 0.32 -13.14
N GLY A 74 10.86 0.96 -12.66
CA GLY A 74 10.11 1.94 -13.45
C GLY A 74 8.61 2.03 -13.17
N PRO A 75 7.93 3.10 -13.64
CA PRO A 75 8.36 4.49 -13.86
C PRO A 75 7.78 5.45 -12.78
N PRO A 76 8.18 6.74 -12.73
CA PRO A 76 7.68 7.69 -11.74
C PRO A 76 6.17 7.94 -11.91
N ALA A 77 5.49 8.08 -10.77
CA ALA A 77 4.06 8.35 -10.66
C ALA A 77 3.62 9.48 -11.62
N PRO A 78 2.54 9.30 -12.41
CA PRO A 78 1.81 10.45 -12.91
C PRO A 78 1.16 11.14 -11.71
N ASP A 79 1.68 12.32 -11.40
CA ASP A 79 0.95 13.50 -10.95
C ASP A 79 -0.56 13.30 -10.70
N ALA A 80 -1.00 13.69 -9.49
CA ALA A 80 -2.34 14.21 -9.15
C ALA A 80 -3.10 13.48 -8.04
N ALA A 81 -3.28 14.18 -6.92
CA ALA A 81 -4.59 14.74 -6.57
C ALA A 81 -4.39 15.88 -5.53
N PRO A 82 -5.25 16.92 -5.55
CA PRO A 82 -4.89 18.35 -5.39
C PRO A 82 -4.37 18.80 -4.03
#